data_AF-A0A660LU98-F1
#
_entry.id   AF-A0A660LU98-F1
#
_cell.length_a   1.000
_cell.length_b   1.000
_cell.length_c   1.000
_cell.angle_alpha   90.00
_cell.angle_beta   90.00
_cell.angle_gamma   90.00
#
_symmetry.space_group_name_H-M   'P 1'
#
loop_
_entity.id
_entity.type
_entity.pdbx_description
1 polymer ?
#
loop_
_entity_poly.entity_id
_entity_poly.type
_entity_poly.pdbx_seq_one_letter_code
_entity_poly.pdbx_strand_id
1 'polypeptide(L)'
;MPLTPRNDVNFKRNLIDIIKFSYDNDISRPFISNNKLLIGYGFSLKDDIELICTQIYKNNKDKVIKDVKRAITNTTSATTIENINTDELFKKINDAAKGAYAKSGGADTLPEFEFSSEDQLNAILEQKLTPLIQEINQKLNNSPLKNLQAVSLTSDTQNSQISREHVALLALLYISKKSNIDPSLASYIKSKNRFKAWFWLAYESFSDEVSNKISLLREKISTQFGLYESDEQNVNFAECIDVFSHLNISKAKYKSKNQNNKEIIQNVTHLEFMKLQENGSNLNASDASKCEALFQPFVTKINSLLSTQSTKTFSLENIYCVNLISSNASNTSRINKLLRQREEEFYKQENILLLCPRKMTTPIRVFQPKKSEFTVVLASQTPFDCSELNPKELNSSRPNYGKVNLCELILTDFKFDSYEDSKNEEIKFKNAKSKDTVILYQENKNEEDKINGATFTSIKQNSDDIEYKLEDGAISMKYFEDQTSNNKHLNFSLLNFAKENN
;
A
#
# COMPACT_ATOMS: atom_id res chain seq x y z
N MET A 1 -8.51 -8.81 4.17
CA MET A 1 -7.70 -8.16 3.13
C MET A 1 -6.44 -9.00 2.91
N PRO A 2 -5.83 -8.91 1.72
CA PRO A 2 -4.67 -9.71 1.35
C PRO A 2 -3.42 -9.24 2.09
N LEU A 3 -3.02 -9.97 3.11
CA LEU A 3 -1.68 -9.88 3.69
C LEU A 3 -1.18 -11.28 4.02
N THR A 4 -1.16 -12.13 2.99
CA THR A 4 -0.60 -13.48 3.08
C THR A 4 0.93 -13.37 3.11
N PRO A 5 1.63 -13.85 4.16
CA PRO A 5 3.08 -13.82 4.22
C PRO A 5 3.70 -14.57 3.04
N ARG A 6 4.64 -13.94 2.36
CA ARG A 6 5.27 -14.51 1.15
C ARG A 6 6.63 -15.06 1.52
N ASN A 7 6.88 -16.35 1.35
CA ASN A 7 8.18 -16.93 1.69
C ASN A 7 9.31 -16.23 0.90
N ASP A 8 10.40 -15.91 1.59
CA ASP A 8 11.61 -15.42 0.94
C ASP A 8 12.66 -16.54 0.87
N VAL A 9 12.87 -17.05 -0.33
CA VAL A 9 13.86 -18.11 -0.60
C VAL A 9 15.32 -17.61 -0.56
N ASN A 10 15.53 -16.30 -0.56
CA ASN A 10 16.83 -15.63 -0.57
C ASN A 10 16.94 -14.62 0.60
N PHE A 11 16.34 -14.97 1.75
CA PHE A 11 16.23 -14.09 2.92
C PHE A 11 17.55 -13.38 3.27
N LYS A 12 18.66 -14.13 3.42
CA LYS A 12 19.96 -13.60 3.85
C LYS A 12 20.43 -12.57 2.83
N ARG A 13 20.43 -12.96 1.56
CA ARG A 13 20.89 -12.09 0.47
C ARG A 13 20.07 -10.82 0.39
N ASN A 14 18.73 -10.93 0.38
CA ASN A 14 17.85 -9.76 0.26
C ASN A 14 18.02 -8.81 1.45
N LEU A 15 18.14 -9.31 2.68
CA LEU A 15 18.37 -8.48 3.85
C LEU A 15 19.73 -7.77 3.77
N ILE A 16 20.80 -8.52 3.49
CA ILE A 16 22.16 -7.98 3.41
C ILE A 16 22.30 -6.97 2.28
N ASP A 17 21.70 -7.21 1.11
CA ASP A 17 21.75 -6.30 -0.04
C ASP A 17 21.11 -4.94 0.30
N ILE A 18 19.99 -4.94 1.02
CA ILE A 18 19.34 -3.70 1.48
C ILE A 18 20.21 -2.99 2.53
N ILE A 19 20.80 -3.72 3.47
CA ILE A 19 21.68 -3.15 4.50
C ILE A 19 22.95 -2.56 3.88
N LYS A 20 23.63 -3.31 3.01
CA LYS A 20 24.82 -2.84 2.29
C LYS A 20 24.50 -1.58 1.49
N PHE A 21 23.35 -1.52 0.82
CA PHE A 21 22.92 -0.32 0.09
C PHE A 21 22.81 0.93 0.98
N SER A 22 22.58 0.79 2.29
CA SER A 22 22.55 1.95 3.20
C SER A 22 23.94 2.55 3.48
N TYR A 23 25.04 1.86 3.14
CA TYR A 23 26.41 2.29 3.38
C TYR A 23 27.21 2.36 2.07
N ASP A 24 27.84 3.51 1.77
CA ASP A 24 28.56 3.72 0.49
C ASP A 24 30.05 3.37 0.54
N ASN A 25 30.53 2.82 1.67
CA ASN A 25 31.95 2.66 1.94
C ASN A 25 32.35 1.18 1.91
N ASP A 26 33.66 0.96 1.81
CA ASP A 26 34.25 -0.35 2.13
C ASP A 26 33.90 -0.72 3.57
N ILE A 27 32.99 -1.67 3.70
CA ILE A 27 32.47 -2.10 4.99
C ILE A 27 33.47 -2.97 5.75
N SER A 28 34.56 -3.45 5.13
CA SER A 28 35.54 -4.26 5.86
C SER A 28 36.32 -3.42 6.89
N ARG A 29 36.43 -2.11 6.67
CA ARG A 29 37.22 -1.15 7.45
C ARG A 29 36.38 -0.07 8.14
N PRO A 30 36.94 0.65 9.12
CA PRO A 30 36.26 1.79 9.72
C PRO A 30 35.87 2.87 8.70
N PHE A 31 34.63 3.34 8.76
CA PHE A 31 34.12 4.42 7.93
C PHE A 31 33.20 5.36 8.73
N ILE A 32 32.92 6.55 8.17
CA ILE A 32 32.00 7.52 8.77
C ILE A 32 30.68 7.52 7.99
N SER A 33 29.56 7.46 8.70
CA SER A 33 28.23 7.61 8.13
C SER A 33 27.27 8.22 9.16
N ASN A 34 26.51 9.24 8.75
CA ASN A 34 25.58 10.01 9.59
C ASN A 34 26.22 10.45 10.92
N ASN A 35 27.42 11.05 10.84
CA ASN A 35 28.23 11.51 11.97
C ASN A 35 28.50 10.43 13.04
N LYS A 36 28.58 9.16 12.61
CA LYS A 36 28.95 8.02 13.43
C LYS A 36 30.11 7.28 12.79
N LEU A 37 30.98 6.74 13.64
CA LEU A 37 32.12 5.93 13.26
C LEU A 37 31.73 4.45 13.31
N LEU A 38 31.69 3.81 12.15
CA LEU A 38 31.11 2.48 11.94
C LEU A 38 32.11 1.54 11.27
N ILE A 39 31.82 0.25 11.28
CA ILE A 39 32.50 -0.80 10.50
C ILE A 39 31.48 -1.89 10.14
N GLY A 40 31.73 -2.68 9.10
CA GLY A 40 30.86 -3.78 8.69
C GLY A 40 29.50 -3.29 8.23
N TYR A 41 28.45 -4.03 8.60
CA TYR A 41 27.06 -3.68 8.28
C TYR A 41 26.52 -2.48 9.11
N GLY A 42 27.37 -1.52 9.44
CA GLY A 42 27.02 -0.35 10.25
C GLY A 42 27.15 -0.56 11.76
N PHE A 43 28.03 -1.47 12.18
CA PHE A 43 28.33 -1.70 13.59
C PHE A 43 29.08 -0.51 14.16
N SER A 44 28.64 -0.02 15.33
CA SER A 44 29.22 1.15 15.99
C SER A 44 30.58 0.79 16.58
N LEU A 45 31.65 1.50 16.21
CA LEU A 45 32.96 1.30 16.86
C LEU A 45 32.94 1.67 18.35
N LYS A 46 31.93 2.43 18.80
CA LYS A 46 31.75 2.78 20.20
C LYS A 46 30.96 1.71 20.95
N ASP A 47 29.84 1.29 20.39
CA ASP A 47 28.85 0.47 21.11
C ASP A 47 29.06 -1.04 20.87
N ASP A 48 29.65 -1.41 19.73
CA ASP A 48 29.75 -2.80 19.27
C ASP A 48 31.18 -3.36 19.31
N ILE A 49 32.12 -2.60 19.86
CA ILE A 49 33.56 -2.93 19.83
C ILE A 49 33.87 -4.30 20.45
N GLU A 50 33.08 -4.74 21.43
CA GLU A 50 33.26 -6.07 22.02
C GLU A 50 32.92 -7.18 21.03
N LEU A 51 31.81 -7.03 20.30
CA LEU A 51 31.39 -7.98 19.27
C LEU A 51 32.36 -7.98 18.09
N ILE A 52 32.77 -6.78 17.65
CA ILE A 52 33.75 -6.61 16.57
C ILE A 52 35.08 -7.28 16.92
N CYS A 53 35.66 -6.97 18.08
CA CYS A 53 36.92 -7.58 18.52
C CYS A 53 36.78 -9.09 18.76
N THR A 54 35.62 -9.57 19.20
CA THR A 54 35.35 -11.02 19.33
C THR A 54 35.47 -11.71 17.98
N GLN A 55 34.90 -11.14 16.92
CA GLN A 55 34.95 -11.75 15.60
C GLN A 55 36.32 -11.65 14.93
N ILE A 56 37.00 -10.50 15.06
CA ILE A 56 38.31 -10.25 14.43
C ILE A 56 39.42 -11.03 15.16
N TYR A 57 39.51 -10.88 16.49
CA TYR A 57 40.64 -11.40 17.28
C TYR A 57 40.35 -12.75 17.95
N LYS A 58 39.10 -13.22 17.96
CA LYS A 58 38.69 -14.51 18.53
C LYS A 58 39.24 -14.67 19.96
N ASN A 59 40.02 -15.72 20.21
CA ASN A 59 40.61 -16.03 21.52
C ASN A 59 41.61 -14.97 22.02
N ASN A 60 42.07 -14.06 21.15
CA ASN A 60 43.00 -12.99 21.51
C ASN A 60 42.30 -11.67 21.87
N LYS A 61 40.96 -11.60 21.82
CA LYS A 61 40.18 -10.40 22.13
C LYS A 61 40.58 -9.75 23.45
N ASP A 62 40.61 -10.52 24.54
CA ASP A 62 40.84 -9.97 25.89
C ASP A 62 42.25 -9.39 26.07
N LYS A 63 43.21 -9.83 25.24
CA LYS A 63 44.59 -9.33 25.24
C LYS A 63 44.71 -7.94 24.63
N VAL A 64 43.80 -7.54 23.72
CA VAL A 64 43.95 -6.35 22.88
C VAL A 64 42.83 -5.32 23.03
N ILE A 65 41.62 -5.73 23.45
CA ILE A 65 40.43 -4.88 23.40
C ILE A 65 40.55 -3.58 24.19
N LYS A 66 41.26 -3.60 25.32
CA LYS A 66 41.46 -2.41 26.17
C LYS A 66 42.22 -1.30 25.43
N ASP A 67 43.30 -1.65 24.75
CA ASP A 67 44.12 -0.69 24.02
C ASP A 67 43.46 -0.26 22.71
N VAL A 68 42.72 -1.16 22.05
CA VAL A 68 41.86 -0.82 20.90
C VAL A 68 40.80 0.24 21.29
N LYS A 69 40.03 0.00 22.37
CA LYS A 69 39.05 0.96 22.90
C LYS A 69 39.70 2.33 23.20
N ARG A 70 40.91 2.32 23.78
CA ARG A 70 41.66 3.53 24.09
C ARG A 70 42.07 4.29 22.83
N ALA A 71 42.57 3.61 21.80
CA ALA A 71 42.96 4.24 20.53
C ALA A 71 41.78 4.95 19.85
N ILE A 72 40.61 4.30 19.81
CA ILE A 72 39.36 4.88 19.28
C ILE A 72 38.94 6.10 20.11
N THR A 73 38.94 5.97 21.45
CA THR A 73 38.52 7.05 22.36
C THR A 73 39.42 8.28 22.25
N ASN A 74 40.74 8.10 22.21
CA ASN A 74 41.70 9.20 22.08
C ASN A 74 41.51 9.96 20.76
N THR A 75 41.26 9.22 19.66
CA THR A 75 41.03 9.83 18.35
C THR A 75 39.71 10.62 18.32
N THR A 76 38.63 10.01 18.82
CA THR A 76 37.29 10.63 18.83
C THR A 76 37.13 11.76 19.85
N SER A 77 38.00 11.85 20.87
CA SER A 77 38.02 12.96 21.83
C SER A 77 38.81 14.18 21.32
N ALA A 78 39.77 13.96 20.44
CA ALA A 78 40.63 15.02 19.90
C ALA A 78 40.03 15.69 18.64
N THR A 79 39.18 14.97 17.91
CA THR A 79 38.67 15.38 16.61
C THR A 79 37.17 15.11 16.50
N THR A 80 36.43 16.05 15.91
CA THR A 80 35.02 15.83 15.56
C THR A 80 34.90 14.68 14.57
N ILE A 81 33.88 13.81 14.74
CA ILE A 81 33.76 12.55 13.97
C ILE A 81 33.85 12.78 12.46
N GLU A 82 33.19 13.82 11.93
CA GLU A 82 33.20 14.18 10.50
C GLU A 82 34.59 14.46 9.92
N ASN A 83 35.56 14.84 10.75
CA ASN A 83 36.91 15.21 10.35
C ASN A 83 37.95 14.11 10.64
N ILE A 84 37.52 12.94 11.12
CA ILE A 84 38.43 11.83 11.41
C ILE A 84 38.93 11.22 10.09
N ASN A 85 40.25 11.18 9.91
CA ASN A 85 40.87 10.36 8.89
C ASN A 85 40.76 8.88 9.27
N THR A 86 39.93 8.13 8.54
CA THR A 86 39.61 6.73 8.85
C THR A 86 40.78 5.78 8.60
N ASP A 87 41.67 6.08 7.65
CA ASP A 87 42.88 5.30 7.40
C ASP A 87 43.91 5.47 8.52
N GLU A 88 44.08 6.71 9.00
CA GLU A 88 44.96 6.99 10.14
C GLU A 88 44.42 6.35 11.42
N LEU A 89 43.10 6.41 11.64
CA LEU A 89 42.45 5.72 12.74
C LEU A 89 42.66 4.20 12.64
N PHE A 90 42.44 3.60 11.48
CA PHE A 90 42.65 2.18 11.24
C PHE A 90 44.09 1.77 11.58
N LYS A 91 45.07 2.57 11.16
CA LYS A 91 46.49 2.36 11.52
C LYS A 91 46.72 2.44 13.03
N LYS A 92 46.20 3.47 13.71
CA LYS A 92 46.32 3.63 15.17
C LYS A 92 45.71 2.45 15.94
N ILE A 93 44.57 1.94 15.48
CA ILE A 93 43.93 0.77 16.10
C ILE A 93 44.83 -0.46 15.96
N ASN A 94 45.35 -0.71 14.76
CA ASN A 94 46.25 -1.84 14.50
C ASN A 94 47.55 -1.76 15.30
N ASP A 95 48.17 -0.59 15.38
CA ASP A 95 49.40 -0.37 16.16
C ASP A 95 49.15 -0.62 17.65
N ALA A 96 48.02 -0.15 18.18
CA ALA A 96 47.62 -0.39 19.56
C ALA A 96 47.38 -1.89 19.84
N ALA A 97 46.67 -2.59 18.95
CA ALA A 97 46.39 -4.01 19.08
C ALA A 97 47.67 -4.85 19.04
N LYS A 98 48.57 -4.59 18.07
CA LYS A 98 49.86 -5.28 17.95
C LYS A 98 50.76 -5.03 19.16
N GLY A 99 50.82 -3.78 19.63
CA GLY A 99 51.59 -3.41 20.83
C GLY A 99 51.07 -4.07 22.11
N ALA A 100 49.75 -4.19 22.27
CA ALA A 100 49.14 -4.90 23.40
C ALA A 100 49.38 -6.41 23.32
N TYR A 101 49.23 -7.00 22.13
CA TYR A 101 49.43 -8.42 21.92
C TYR A 101 50.87 -8.86 22.19
N ALA A 102 51.87 -8.09 21.73
CA ALA A 102 53.28 -8.35 22.00
C ALA A 102 53.60 -8.33 23.51
N LYS A 103 53.04 -7.36 24.26
CA LYS A 103 53.19 -7.28 25.72
C LYS A 103 52.56 -8.48 26.45
N SER A 104 51.56 -9.12 25.85
CA SER A 104 50.92 -10.31 26.40
C SER A 104 51.66 -11.62 26.10
N GLY A 105 52.84 -11.56 25.47
CA GLY A 105 53.65 -12.73 25.12
C GLY A 105 53.18 -13.47 23.87
N GLY A 106 52.37 -12.84 23.01
CA GLY A 106 51.93 -13.44 21.75
C GLY A 106 53.06 -13.49 20.72
N ALA A 107 53.33 -14.68 20.16
CA ALA A 107 54.36 -14.89 19.14
C ALA A 107 53.80 -14.94 17.70
N ASP A 108 52.49 -15.16 17.56
CA ASP A 108 51.82 -15.29 16.26
C ASP A 108 51.46 -13.94 15.62
N THR A 109 51.20 -13.94 14.32
CA THR A 109 50.68 -12.77 13.61
C THR A 109 49.24 -12.47 14.05
N LEU A 110 49.02 -11.29 14.62
CA LEU A 110 47.68 -10.79 14.95
C LEU A 110 46.99 -10.30 13.66
N PRO A 111 45.72 -10.66 13.40
CA PRO A 111 44.98 -10.14 12.24
C PRO A 111 44.82 -8.62 12.34
N GLU A 112 44.66 -7.97 11.18
CA GLU A 112 44.34 -6.54 11.15
C GLU A 112 42.90 -6.28 11.62
N PHE A 113 42.61 -5.04 12.03
CA PHE A 113 41.29 -4.60 12.47
C PHE A 113 40.30 -4.43 11.30
N GLU A 114 40.15 -5.49 10.52
CA GLU A 114 39.33 -5.58 9.33
C GLU A 114 38.58 -6.92 9.33
N PHE A 115 37.35 -6.93 8.81
CA PHE A 115 36.61 -8.19 8.63
C PHE A 115 37.17 -8.97 7.45
N SER A 116 37.59 -10.20 7.71
CA SER A 116 38.16 -11.13 6.72
C SER A 116 37.12 -12.00 6.00
N SER A 117 35.90 -12.07 6.53
CA SER A 117 34.83 -12.87 5.93
C SER A 117 33.44 -12.32 6.21
N GLU A 118 32.49 -12.67 5.34
CA GLU A 118 31.07 -12.32 5.53
C GLU A 118 30.48 -13.01 6.76
N ASP A 119 30.99 -14.17 7.16
CA ASP A 119 30.52 -14.90 8.34
C ASP A 119 30.77 -14.13 9.65
N GLN A 120 31.89 -13.41 9.74
CA GLN A 120 32.16 -12.53 10.89
C GLN A 120 31.11 -11.40 10.97
N LEU A 121 30.73 -10.83 9.83
CA LEU A 121 29.70 -9.79 9.75
C LEU A 121 28.33 -10.36 10.11
N ASN A 122 28.00 -11.52 9.56
CA ASN A 122 26.73 -12.21 9.77
C ASN A 122 26.51 -12.55 11.25
N ALA A 123 27.53 -13.05 11.95
CA ALA A 123 27.44 -13.39 13.36
C ALA A 123 27.13 -12.19 14.28
N ILE A 124 27.63 -10.99 13.94
CA ILE A 124 27.29 -9.76 14.67
C ILE A 124 25.87 -9.31 14.30
N LEU A 125 25.52 -9.39 13.01
CA LEU A 125 24.20 -9.00 12.53
C LEU A 125 23.09 -9.86 13.16
N GLU A 126 23.24 -11.18 13.26
CA GLU A 126 22.28 -12.08 13.95
C GLU A 126 21.99 -11.62 15.39
N GLN A 127 23.02 -11.26 16.15
CA GLN A 127 22.87 -10.74 17.52
C GLN A 127 22.12 -9.42 17.53
N LYS A 128 22.38 -8.54 16.56
CA LYS A 128 21.68 -7.26 16.39
C LYS A 128 20.21 -7.42 15.96
N LEU A 129 19.89 -8.45 15.18
CA LEU A 129 18.52 -8.73 14.75
C LEU A 129 17.66 -9.30 15.88
N THR A 130 18.25 -10.00 16.85
CA THR A 130 17.55 -10.63 17.98
C THR A 130 16.56 -9.69 18.71
N PRO A 131 16.97 -8.49 19.19
CA PRO A 131 16.02 -7.57 19.82
C PRO A 131 14.96 -7.03 18.85
N LEU A 132 15.28 -6.90 17.55
CA LEU A 132 14.32 -6.44 16.54
C LEU A 132 13.25 -7.50 16.25
N ILE A 133 13.64 -8.78 16.25
CA ILE A 133 12.72 -9.91 16.12
C ILE A 133 11.74 -9.95 17.30
N GLN A 134 12.23 -9.71 18.52
CA GLN A 134 11.38 -9.62 19.71
C GLN A 134 10.36 -8.48 19.59
N GLU A 135 10.80 -7.30 19.16
CA GLU A 135 9.90 -6.16 18.92
C GLU A 135 8.85 -6.48 17.84
N ILE A 136 9.26 -7.08 16.71
CA ILE A 136 8.35 -7.50 15.64
C ILE A 136 7.26 -8.42 16.21
N ASN A 137 7.66 -9.49 16.92
CA ASN A 137 6.72 -10.45 17.49
C ASN A 137 5.80 -9.79 18.53
N GLN A 138 6.32 -8.90 19.37
CA GLN A 138 5.53 -8.22 20.39
C GLN A 138 4.52 -7.25 19.76
N LYS A 139 4.95 -6.40 18.83
CA LYS A 139 4.09 -5.37 18.23
C LYS A 139 3.13 -5.93 17.22
N LEU A 140 3.51 -6.96 16.48
CA LEU A 140 2.69 -7.61 15.46
C LEU A 140 2.02 -8.89 15.95
N ASN A 141 1.93 -9.07 17.28
CA ASN A 141 1.12 -10.14 17.85
C ASN A 141 -0.33 -10.07 17.33
N ASN A 142 -0.90 -11.24 17.05
CA ASN A 142 -2.22 -11.42 16.41
C ASN A 142 -2.35 -10.77 15.03
N SER A 143 -1.23 -10.50 14.34
CA SER A 143 -1.26 -10.10 12.94
C SER A 143 -1.22 -11.32 12.00
N PRO A 144 -1.40 -11.12 10.69
CA PRO A 144 -1.24 -12.19 9.69
C PRO A 144 0.19 -12.71 9.57
N LEU A 145 1.18 -11.92 10.01
CA LEU A 145 2.57 -12.35 10.02
C LEU A 145 2.78 -13.30 11.19
N LYS A 146 3.22 -14.53 10.89
CA LYS A 146 3.62 -15.50 11.91
C LYS A 146 4.78 -14.96 12.72
N ASN A 147 4.87 -15.36 14.00
CA ASN A 147 6.02 -15.02 14.83
C ASN A 147 7.31 -15.50 14.17
N LEU A 148 8.26 -14.59 14.08
CA LEU A 148 9.58 -14.84 13.54
C LEU A 148 10.45 -15.52 14.61
N GLN A 149 11.03 -16.66 14.26
CA GLN A 149 12.00 -17.35 15.12
C GLN A 149 13.36 -16.66 15.06
N ALA A 150 14.32 -17.14 15.86
CA ALA A 150 15.70 -16.72 15.74
C ALA A 150 16.20 -16.96 14.30
N VAL A 151 16.91 -15.97 13.76
CA VAL A 151 17.38 -15.97 12.38
C VAL A 151 18.84 -16.43 12.35
N SER A 152 19.17 -17.31 11.41
CA SER A 152 20.52 -17.77 11.10
C SER A 152 20.92 -17.27 9.71
N LEU A 153 22.02 -16.54 9.60
CA LEU A 153 22.58 -16.02 8.35
C LEU A 153 23.68 -16.95 7.80
N THR A 154 23.71 -18.21 8.23
CA THR A 154 24.68 -19.21 7.74
C THR A 154 24.28 -19.80 6.39
N SER A 155 22.98 -20.01 6.12
CA SER A 155 22.47 -20.37 4.78
C SER A 155 21.02 -19.93 4.56
N ASP A 156 20.65 -19.65 3.31
CA ASP A 156 19.25 -19.33 2.95
C ASP A 156 18.30 -20.52 3.14
N THR A 157 18.80 -21.75 3.02
CA THR A 157 18.00 -22.98 3.14
C THR A 157 17.39 -23.20 4.52
N GLN A 158 18.03 -22.71 5.59
CA GLN A 158 17.52 -22.81 6.96
C GLN A 158 16.41 -21.77 7.26
N ASN A 159 16.21 -20.79 6.37
CA ASN A 159 15.29 -19.67 6.56
C ASN A 159 14.02 -19.77 5.69
N SER A 160 13.70 -20.96 5.17
CA SER A 160 12.57 -21.19 4.25
C SER A 160 11.18 -20.76 4.76
N GLN A 161 11.08 -20.40 6.05
CA GLN A 161 9.86 -19.91 6.71
C GLN A 161 9.84 -18.39 6.93
N ILE A 162 10.93 -17.67 6.64
CA ILE A 162 10.97 -16.22 6.80
C ILE A 162 10.27 -15.57 5.61
N SER A 163 9.34 -14.66 5.90
CA SER A 163 8.61 -13.99 4.84
C SER A 163 9.34 -12.74 4.33
N ARG A 164 9.01 -12.33 3.11
CA ARG A 164 9.51 -11.11 2.50
C ARG A 164 9.14 -9.87 3.31
N GLU A 165 7.97 -9.87 3.93
CA GLU A 165 7.54 -8.83 4.86
C GLU A 165 8.45 -8.74 6.09
N HIS A 166 8.92 -9.88 6.63
CA HIS A 166 9.90 -9.89 7.72
C HIS A 166 11.24 -9.29 7.30
N VAL A 167 11.73 -9.59 6.09
CA VAL A 167 12.95 -8.96 5.54
C VAL A 167 12.80 -7.45 5.52
N ALA A 168 11.68 -6.94 4.98
CA ALA A 168 11.40 -5.51 4.90
C ALA A 168 11.38 -4.85 6.28
N LEU A 169 10.74 -5.47 7.27
CA LEU A 169 10.65 -4.97 8.64
C LEU A 169 12.01 -4.97 9.36
N LEU A 170 12.77 -6.06 9.24
CA LEU A 170 14.12 -6.14 9.83
C LEU A 170 15.06 -5.11 9.21
N ALA A 171 15.05 -4.96 7.88
CA ALA A 171 15.86 -3.96 7.19
C ALA A 171 15.47 -2.54 7.62
N LEU A 172 14.17 -2.23 7.66
CA LEU A 172 13.65 -0.95 8.11
C LEU A 172 14.15 -0.62 9.53
N LEU A 173 13.92 -1.51 10.49
CA LEU A 173 14.28 -1.28 11.90
C LEU A 173 15.78 -1.15 12.09
N TYR A 174 16.55 -2.04 11.44
CA TYR A 174 18.01 -2.04 11.53
C TYR A 174 18.61 -0.74 10.97
N ILE A 175 18.20 -0.33 9.77
CA ILE A 175 18.79 0.82 9.08
C ILE A 175 18.31 2.14 9.69
N SER A 176 17.03 2.23 10.06
CA SER A 176 16.50 3.43 10.74
C SER A 176 17.04 3.60 12.15
N LYS A 177 17.71 2.57 12.70
CA LYS A 177 18.20 2.51 14.08
C LYS A 177 17.07 2.75 15.09
N LYS A 178 15.82 2.49 14.69
CA LYS A 178 14.64 2.58 15.56
C LYS A 178 14.48 1.24 16.26
N SER A 179 14.31 1.29 17.59
CA SER A 179 14.06 0.08 18.37
C SER A 179 12.63 -0.44 18.20
N ASN A 180 11.71 0.39 17.70
CA ASN A 180 10.28 0.12 17.72
C ASN A 180 9.63 0.27 16.35
N ILE A 181 8.63 -0.57 16.08
CA ILE A 181 7.79 -0.44 14.88
C ILE A 181 6.86 0.77 15.03
N ASP A 182 6.72 1.53 13.95
CA ASP A 182 5.78 2.65 13.92
C ASP A 182 4.34 2.18 14.19
N PRO A 183 3.59 2.83 15.10
CA PRO A 183 2.22 2.42 15.43
C PRO A 183 1.28 2.36 14.22
N SER A 184 1.46 3.25 13.24
CA SER A 184 0.63 3.30 12.03
C SER A 184 0.91 2.08 11.16
N LEU A 185 2.18 1.77 10.91
CA LEU A 185 2.59 0.58 10.17
C LEU A 185 2.09 -0.71 10.84
N ALA A 186 2.25 -0.82 12.16
CA ALA A 186 1.76 -1.95 12.93
C ALA A 186 0.23 -2.10 12.81
N SER A 187 -0.51 -0.99 12.88
CA SER A 187 -1.96 -0.99 12.69
C SER A 187 -2.36 -1.47 11.29
N TYR A 188 -1.66 -1.02 10.24
CA TYR A 188 -1.97 -1.43 8.86
C TYR A 188 -1.76 -2.93 8.67
N ILE A 189 -0.63 -3.46 9.16
CA ILE A 189 -0.31 -4.89 9.09
C ILE A 189 -1.36 -5.73 9.84
N LYS A 190 -1.73 -5.35 11.08
CA LYS A 190 -2.77 -6.04 11.85
C LYS A 190 -4.14 -6.01 11.18
N SER A 191 -4.47 -4.91 10.55
CA SER A 191 -5.72 -4.76 9.78
C SER A 191 -5.71 -5.45 8.41
N LYS A 192 -4.65 -6.23 8.10
CA LYS A 192 -4.45 -6.91 6.81
C LYS A 192 -4.36 -5.94 5.62
N ASN A 193 -4.02 -4.68 5.82
CA ASN A 193 -4.05 -3.64 4.77
C ASN A 193 -2.68 -3.52 4.09
N ARG A 194 -2.46 -4.32 3.04
CA ARG A 194 -1.17 -4.39 2.34
C ARG A 194 -0.86 -3.07 1.63
N PHE A 195 -1.82 -2.47 0.94
CA PHE A 195 -1.62 -1.19 0.26
C PHE A 195 -1.14 -0.09 1.21
N LYS A 196 -1.78 0.09 2.38
CA LYS A 196 -1.34 1.13 3.33
C LYS A 196 0.00 0.82 3.96
N ALA A 197 0.29 -0.44 4.28
CA ALA A 197 1.60 -0.83 4.79
C ALA A 197 2.70 -0.57 3.74
N TRP A 198 2.47 -0.98 2.49
CA TRP A 198 3.35 -0.71 1.36
C TRP A 198 3.55 0.80 1.12
N PHE A 199 2.45 1.58 1.09
CA PHE A 199 2.51 3.03 0.89
C PHE A 199 3.31 3.73 1.99
N TRP A 200 3.09 3.32 3.25
CA TRP A 200 3.86 3.85 4.38
C TRP A 200 5.35 3.56 4.20
N LEU A 201 5.73 2.33 3.82
CA LEU A 201 7.13 1.98 3.57
C LEU A 201 7.73 2.78 2.41
N ALA A 202 6.98 2.95 1.31
CA ALA A 202 7.46 3.63 0.11
C ALA A 202 7.60 5.16 0.29
N TYR A 203 6.73 5.79 1.08
CA TYR A 203 6.61 7.25 1.08
C TYR A 203 6.70 7.93 2.45
N GLU A 204 6.35 7.23 3.53
CA GLU A 204 6.30 7.81 4.89
C GLU A 204 7.44 7.35 5.80
N SER A 205 8.06 6.21 5.50
CA SER A 205 9.21 5.70 6.25
C SER A 205 10.42 6.64 6.15
N PHE A 206 11.32 6.65 7.13
CA PHE A 206 12.47 7.59 7.15
C PHE A 206 12.07 9.07 6.96
N SER A 207 10.94 9.50 7.55
CA SER A 207 10.38 10.86 7.38
C SER A 207 11.33 12.01 7.73
N ASP A 208 12.36 11.72 8.52
CA ASP A 208 13.28 12.72 9.08
C ASP A 208 14.49 12.99 8.16
N GLU A 209 14.67 12.21 7.09
CA GLU A 209 15.79 12.32 6.15
C GLU A 209 15.30 12.39 4.69
N VAL A 210 15.70 13.42 3.96
CA VAL A 210 15.36 13.59 2.53
C VAL A 210 16.64 13.55 1.71
N SER A 211 16.88 12.42 1.03
CA SER A 211 17.95 12.27 0.04
C SER A 211 17.56 11.23 -1.02
N ASN A 212 18.17 11.31 -2.21
CA ASN A 212 17.95 10.34 -3.29
C ASN A 212 18.23 8.90 -2.82
N LYS A 213 19.22 8.72 -1.94
CA LYS A 213 19.55 7.43 -1.35
C LYS A 213 18.43 6.88 -0.47
N ILE A 214 17.80 7.74 0.35
CA ILE A 214 16.65 7.35 1.16
C ILE A 214 15.48 6.95 0.27
N SER A 215 15.20 7.68 -0.82
CA SER A 215 14.14 7.30 -1.76
C SER A 215 14.37 5.91 -2.36
N LEU A 216 15.60 5.60 -2.80
CA LEU A 216 15.96 4.27 -3.31
C LEU A 216 15.89 3.19 -2.22
N LEU A 217 16.23 3.53 -0.98
CA LEU A 217 16.11 2.60 0.15
C LEU A 217 14.65 2.26 0.45
N ARG A 218 13.76 3.27 0.43
CA ARG A 218 12.31 3.09 0.55
C ARG A 218 11.77 2.21 -0.57
N GLU A 219 12.21 2.41 -1.80
CA GLU A 219 11.85 1.58 -2.95
C GLU A 219 12.25 0.12 -2.72
N LYS A 220 13.50 -0.14 -2.31
CA LYS A 220 13.99 -1.51 -2.02
C LYS A 220 13.19 -2.19 -0.91
N ILE A 221 12.96 -1.50 0.21
CA ILE A 221 12.21 -2.04 1.36
C ILE A 221 10.73 -2.27 1.00
N SER A 222 10.09 -1.32 0.32
CA SER A 222 8.69 -1.45 -0.07
C SER A 222 8.48 -2.51 -1.17
N THR A 223 9.42 -2.67 -2.09
CA THR A 223 9.43 -3.76 -3.09
C THR A 223 9.56 -5.12 -2.40
N GLN A 224 10.41 -5.18 -1.38
CA GLN A 224 10.57 -6.36 -0.56
C GLN A 224 9.27 -6.69 0.18
N PHE A 225 8.60 -5.71 0.79
CA PHE A 225 7.29 -5.92 1.41
C PHE A 225 6.20 -6.30 0.39
N GLY A 226 6.27 -5.71 -0.80
CA GLY A 226 5.43 -5.98 -1.96
C GLY A 226 4.02 -5.40 -1.90
N LEU A 227 3.59 -4.87 -3.04
CA LEU A 227 2.20 -4.46 -3.27
C LEU A 227 1.29 -5.66 -3.62
N TYR A 228 1.85 -6.68 -4.27
CA TYR A 228 1.14 -7.88 -4.75
C TYR A 228 1.29 -9.08 -3.78
N GLU A 229 0.24 -9.88 -3.61
CA GLU A 229 0.25 -11.17 -2.89
C GLU A 229 1.15 -12.21 -3.56
N SER A 230 1.05 -12.33 -4.87
CA SER A 230 1.80 -13.32 -5.65
C SER A 230 2.75 -12.59 -6.59
N ASP A 231 2.19 -12.03 -7.66
CA ASP A 231 2.89 -11.27 -8.69
C ASP A 231 1.89 -10.35 -9.41
N GLU A 232 2.41 -9.53 -10.31
CA GLU A 232 1.62 -8.58 -11.10
C GLU A 232 0.68 -9.26 -12.12
N GLN A 233 0.96 -10.49 -12.56
CA GLN A 233 0.12 -11.21 -13.52
C GLN A 233 -1.09 -11.87 -12.85
N ASN A 234 -0.98 -12.18 -11.56
CA ASN A 234 -1.94 -12.96 -10.79
C ASN A 234 -2.72 -12.14 -9.75
N VAL A 235 -2.93 -10.85 -10.02
CA VAL A 235 -3.73 -9.97 -9.17
C VAL A 235 -5.15 -10.52 -9.01
N ASN A 236 -5.57 -10.68 -7.76
CA ASN A 236 -6.94 -11.08 -7.43
C ASN A 236 -7.82 -9.87 -7.06
N PHE A 237 -9.13 -10.08 -7.03
CA PHE A 237 -10.07 -8.99 -6.75
C PHE A 237 -9.94 -8.44 -5.32
N ALA A 238 -9.60 -9.27 -4.33
CA ALA A 238 -9.41 -8.81 -2.96
C ALA A 238 -8.25 -7.79 -2.87
N GLU A 239 -7.20 -7.97 -3.69
CA GLU A 239 -6.11 -7.00 -3.83
C GLU A 239 -6.57 -5.73 -4.53
N CYS A 240 -7.41 -5.82 -5.56
CA CYS A 240 -8.04 -4.63 -6.16
C CYS A 240 -8.86 -3.84 -5.12
N ILE A 241 -9.67 -4.54 -4.30
CA ILE A 241 -10.44 -3.91 -3.23
C ILE A 241 -9.53 -3.25 -2.20
N ASP A 242 -8.42 -3.89 -1.81
CA ASP A 242 -7.43 -3.33 -0.88
C ASP A 242 -6.86 -2.00 -1.39
N VAL A 243 -6.39 -1.98 -2.65
CA VAL A 243 -5.84 -0.80 -3.31
C VAL A 243 -6.89 0.32 -3.44
N PHE A 244 -8.03 0.04 -4.08
CA PHE A 244 -9.02 1.07 -4.42
C PHE A 244 -9.82 1.59 -3.21
N SER A 245 -9.78 0.89 -2.07
CA SER A 245 -10.34 1.41 -0.80
C SER A 245 -9.58 2.63 -0.29
N HIS A 246 -8.35 2.85 -0.79
CA HIS A 246 -7.45 3.86 -0.27
C HIS A 246 -6.83 4.75 -1.34
N LEU A 247 -6.47 4.22 -2.50
CA LEU A 247 -5.71 4.92 -3.54
C LEU A 247 -6.30 6.28 -3.92
N ASN A 248 -7.58 6.29 -4.28
CA ASN A 248 -8.32 7.49 -4.71
C ASN A 248 -9.10 8.17 -3.57
N ILE A 249 -8.87 7.79 -2.32
CA ILE A 249 -9.73 8.20 -1.18
C ILE A 249 -8.92 8.71 0.02
N SER A 250 -7.92 7.94 0.43
CA SER A 250 -7.05 8.30 1.55
C SER A 250 -6.14 9.44 1.14
N LYS A 251 -5.88 10.36 2.06
CA LYS A 251 -5.10 11.56 1.79
C LYS A 251 -3.74 11.52 2.46
N ALA A 252 -2.73 12.01 1.75
CA ALA A 252 -1.39 12.22 2.23
C ALA A 252 -1.05 13.72 2.17
N LYS A 253 -0.15 14.16 3.07
CA LYS A 253 0.37 15.53 3.07
C LYS A 253 1.51 15.63 2.06
N TYR A 254 1.30 16.38 0.99
CA TYR A 254 2.35 16.75 0.05
C TYR A 254 2.91 18.13 0.39
N LYS A 255 4.23 18.23 0.45
CA LYS A 255 4.95 19.48 0.71
C LYS A 255 5.62 19.94 -0.58
N SER A 256 5.28 21.14 -1.05
CA SER A 256 5.93 21.78 -2.19
C SER A 256 6.38 23.20 -1.85
N LYS A 257 7.26 23.77 -2.66
CA LYS A 257 7.66 25.18 -2.55
C LYS A 257 6.99 25.98 -3.66
N ASN A 258 6.46 27.16 -3.33
CA ASN A 258 5.95 28.08 -4.33
C ASN A 258 7.06 28.93 -4.96
N GLN A 259 6.70 29.80 -5.91
CA GLN A 259 7.63 30.71 -6.60
C GLN A 259 8.41 31.63 -5.65
N ASN A 260 7.91 31.88 -4.43
CA ASN A 260 8.56 32.69 -3.40
C ASN A 260 9.30 31.82 -2.37
N ASN A 261 9.58 30.55 -2.69
CA ASN A 261 10.25 29.57 -1.83
C ASN A 261 9.53 29.28 -0.50
N LYS A 262 8.24 29.65 -0.39
CA LYS A 262 7.40 29.37 0.78
C LYS A 262 6.81 27.97 0.68
N GLU A 263 6.87 27.21 1.78
CA GLU A 263 6.32 25.86 1.86
C GLU A 263 4.79 25.91 1.80
N ILE A 264 4.21 25.13 0.87
CA ILE A 264 2.78 24.87 0.76
C ILE A 264 2.55 23.41 1.13
N ILE A 265 1.64 23.18 2.06
CA ILE A 265 1.21 21.83 2.45
C ILE A 265 -0.17 21.58 1.85
N GLN A 266 -0.26 20.59 0.97
CA GLN A 266 -1.50 20.17 0.32
C GLN A 266 -1.94 18.79 0.83
N ASN A 267 -3.24 18.61 1.03
CA ASN A 267 -3.83 17.31 1.38
C ASN A 267 -4.45 16.69 0.13
N VAL A 268 -3.66 15.88 -0.55
CA VAL A 268 -3.98 15.23 -1.83
C VAL A 268 -4.26 13.74 -1.63
N THR A 269 -4.94 13.09 -2.56
CA THR A 269 -5.15 11.63 -2.51
C THR A 269 -3.81 10.89 -2.61
N HIS A 270 -3.75 9.59 -2.26
CA HIS A 270 -2.52 8.82 -2.43
C HIS A 270 -2.10 8.74 -3.90
N LEU A 271 -3.05 8.60 -4.84
CA LEU A 271 -2.76 8.65 -6.27
C LEU A 271 -2.13 9.98 -6.70
N GLU A 272 -2.77 11.09 -6.34
CA GLU A 272 -2.25 12.44 -6.63
C GLU A 272 -0.87 12.65 -6.00
N PHE A 273 -0.67 12.20 -4.76
CA PHE A 273 0.62 12.28 -4.08
C PHE A 273 1.71 11.58 -4.89
N MET A 274 1.47 10.35 -5.35
CA MET A 274 2.44 9.59 -6.13
C MET A 274 2.74 10.26 -7.48
N LYS A 275 1.71 10.72 -8.20
CA LYS A 275 1.88 11.49 -9.45
C LYS A 275 2.71 12.77 -9.24
N LEU A 276 2.49 13.49 -8.13
CA LEU A 276 3.23 14.70 -7.79
C LEU A 276 4.70 14.41 -7.42
N GLN A 277 4.98 13.29 -6.75
CA GLN A 277 6.35 12.87 -6.45
C GLN A 277 7.13 12.51 -7.72
N GLU A 278 6.49 11.85 -8.68
CA GLU A 278 7.10 11.55 -9.99
C GLU A 278 7.44 12.83 -10.76
N ASN A 279 6.49 13.74 -10.89
CA ASN A 279 6.67 14.98 -11.65
C ASN A 279 7.72 15.92 -11.03
N GLY A 280 7.88 15.90 -9.70
CA GLY A 280 8.94 16.63 -9.01
C GLY A 280 10.35 16.08 -9.23
N SER A 281 10.49 14.84 -9.71
CA SER A 281 11.79 14.13 -9.80
C SER A 281 12.56 14.32 -11.11
N ASN A 282 12.03 15.08 -12.08
CA ASN A 282 12.72 15.53 -13.31
C ASN A 282 13.55 14.44 -14.02
N LEU A 283 13.01 13.24 -14.15
CA LEU A 283 13.57 12.16 -14.97
C LEU A 283 12.70 11.99 -16.22
N ASN A 284 13.20 12.54 -17.33
CA ASN A 284 12.82 12.28 -18.73
C ASN A 284 11.50 11.54 -18.96
N ALA A 285 10.46 12.32 -19.29
CA ALA A 285 9.19 11.84 -19.76
C ALA A 285 9.32 11.30 -21.19
N SER A 286 9.19 9.98 -21.39
CA SER A 286 8.70 9.45 -22.67
C SER A 286 7.96 8.11 -22.63
N ASP A 287 7.77 7.47 -21.48
CA ASP A 287 6.99 6.24 -21.37
C ASP A 287 6.01 6.37 -20.19
N ALA A 288 4.89 5.63 -20.22
CA ALA A 288 3.77 5.73 -19.26
C ALA A 288 4.22 6.05 -17.81
N SER A 289 3.47 6.92 -17.10
CA SER A 289 3.78 7.29 -15.71
C SER A 289 4.08 6.04 -14.88
N LYS A 290 5.18 6.05 -14.11
CA LYS A 290 5.59 4.89 -13.29
C LYS A 290 4.45 4.49 -12.35
N CYS A 291 3.67 5.47 -11.87
CA CYS A 291 2.49 5.27 -11.04
C CYS A 291 1.39 4.55 -11.80
N GLU A 292 1.13 4.93 -13.06
CA GLU A 292 0.14 4.25 -13.91
C GLU A 292 0.57 2.81 -14.17
N ALA A 293 1.83 2.58 -14.54
CA ALA A 293 2.37 1.24 -14.75
C ALA A 293 2.23 0.36 -13.50
N LEU A 294 2.50 0.93 -12.31
CA LEU A 294 2.39 0.22 -11.03
C LEU A 294 0.96 -0.26 -10.73
N PHE A 295 -0.07 0.49 -11.10
CA PHE A 295 -1.47 0.11 -10.80
C PHE A 295 -2.22 -0.52 -11.98
N GLN A 296 -1.61 -0.54 -13.17
CA GLN A 296 -2.23 -1.09 -14.37
C GLN A 296 -2.70 -2.55 -14.22
N PRO A 297 -1.99 -3.44 -13.51
CA PRO A 297 -2.48 -4.79 -13.27
C PRO A 297 -3.83 -4.85 -12.53
N PHE A 298 -4.04 -3.99 -11.54
CA PHE A 298 -5.31 -3.91 -10.80
C PHE A 298 -6.45 -3.39 -11.66
N VAL A 299 -6.17 -2.36 -12.47
CA VAL A 299 -7.14 -1.80 -13.43
C VAL A 299 -7.53 -2.84 -14.49
N THR A 300 -6.54 -3.55 -15.02
CA THR A 300 -6.74 -4.61 -16.02
C THR A 300 -7.58 -5.75 -15.45
N LYS A 301 -7.30 -6.17 -14.20
CA LYS A 301 -8.08 -7.19 -13.52
C LYS A 301 -9.54 -6.77 -13.33
N ILE A 302 -9.80 -5.55 -12.86
CA ILE A 302 -11.16 -5.02 -12.69
C ILE A 302 -11.92 -4.99 -14.02
N ASN A 303 -11.33 -4.40 -15.06
CA ASN A 303 -11.98 -4.30 -16.36
C ASN A 303 -12.23 -5.68 -16.99
N SER A 304 -11.29 -6.62 -16.85
CA SER A 304 -11.46 -8.00 -17.33
C SER A 304 -12.58 -8.74 -16.60
N LEU A 305 -12.77 -8.50 -15.30
CA LEU A 305 -13.87 -9.10 -14.55
C LEU A 305 -15.23 -8.54 -15.00
N LEU A 306 -15.28 -7.25 -15.30
CA LEU A 306 -16.52 -6.55 -15.68
C LEU A 306 -16.88 -6.66 -17.16
N SER A 307 -15.94 -7.02 -18.04
CA SER A 307 -16.16 -7.02 -19.50
C SER A 307 -17.26 -7.97 -19.97
N THR A 308 -17.64 -8.95 -19.14
CA THR A 308 -18.76 -9.85 -19.43
C THR A 308 -20.13 -9.24 -19.12
N GLN A 309 -20.17 -8.17 -18.31
CA GLN A 309 -21.40 -7.54 -17.80
C GLN A 309 -21.55 -6.09 -18.26
N SER A 310 -20.46 -5.41 -18.62
CA SER A 310 -20.47 -4.02 -19.10
C SER A 310 -19.49 -3.87 -20.27
N THR A 311 -19.87 -3.04 -21.23
CA THR A 311 -18.99 -2.64 -22.35
C THR A 311 -18.05 -1.49 -21.98
N LYS A 312 -18.21 -0.92 -20.78
CA LYS A 312 -17.43 0.21 -20.30
C LYS A 312 -16.08 -0.23 -19.77
N THR A 313 -15.11 0.65 -19.93
CA THR A 313 -13.80 0.54 -19.30
C THR A 313 -13.60 1.71 -18.33
N PHE A 314 -12.87 1.43 -17.26
CA PHE A 314 -12.62 2.37 -16.17
C PHE A 314 -11.12 2.63 -16.04
N SER A 315 -10.76 3.91 -15.94
CA SER A 315 -9.39 4.37 -15.73
C SER A 315 -9.03 4.34 -14.24
N LEU A 316 -7.73 4.36 -13.93
CA LEU A 316 -7.18 4.29 -12.58
C LEU A 316 -7.80 5.31 -11.60
N GLU A 317 -8.01 6.54 -12.05
CA GLU A 317 -8.53 7.66 -11.27
C GLU A 317 -10.06 7.62 -11.06
N ASN A 318 -10.77 6.80 -11.83
CA ASN A 318 -12.22 6.74 -11.84
C ASN A 318 -12.78 5.52 -11.08
N ILE A 319 -11.93 4.76 -10.38
CA ILE A 319 -12.34 3.59 -9.59
C ILE A 319 -12.34 3.95 -8.09
N TYR A 320 -13.50 3.83 -7.46
CA TYR A 320 -13.71 4.10 -6.03
C TYR A 320 -14.22 2.85 -5.34
N CYS A 321 -13.75 2.58 -4.12
CA CYS A 321 -14.21 1.44 -3.33
C CYS A 321 -14.72 1.88 -1.96
N VAL A 322 -15.95 1.47 -1.65
CA VAL A 322 -16.55 1.66 -0.34
C VAL A 322 -15.94 0.66 0.64
N ASN A 323 -15.42 1.17 1.75
CA ASN A 323 -14.88 0.36 2.83
C ASN A 323 -15.42 0.82 4.19
N LEU A 324 -15.47 -0.11 5.14
CA LEU A 324 -15.84 0.12 6.52
C LEU A 324 -14.70 0.83 7.26
N ILE A 325 -15.03 1.93 7.93
CA ILE A 325 -14.15 2.61 8.89
C ILE A 325 -14.39 2.03 10.30
N SER A 326 -15.64 1.65 10.61
CA SER A 326 -16.05 0.96 11.84
C SER A 326 -17.28 0.08 11.54
N SER A 327 -17.80 -0.63 12.54
CA SER A 327 -19.00 -1.49 12.38
C SER A 327 -20.21 -0.77 11.80
N ASN A 328 -20.33 0.56 12.00
CA ASN A 328 -21.49 1.36 11.59
C ASN A 328 -21.13 2.56 10.69
N ALA A 329 -19.89 2.69 10.24
CA ALA A 329 -19.46 3.84 9.42
C ALA A 329 -18.62 3.39 8.23
N SER A 330 -18.92 3.93 7.05
CA SER A 330 -18.15 3.73 5.83
C SER A 330 -17.36 4.99 5.44
N ASN A 331 -16.48 4.86 4.45
CA ASN A 331 -15.78 5.97 3.80
C ASN A 331 -16.65 6.75 2.78
N THR A 332 -17.95 6.47 2.67
CA THR A 332 -18.85 7.05 1.66
C THR A 332 -18.88 8.58 1.67
N SER A 333 -18.87 9.23 2.84
CA SER A 333 -18.81 10.70 2.94
C SER A 333 -17.56 11.28 2.27
N ARG A 334 -16.41 10.60 2.39
CA ARG A 334 -15.15 11.03 1.75
C ARG A 334 -15.23 10.86 0.25
N ILE A 335 -15.78 9.74 -0.23
CA ILE A 335 -16.02 9.49 -1.65
C ILE A 335 -16.91 10.59 -2.24
N ASN A 336 -18.04 10.91 -1.59
CA ASN A 336 -18.94 11.98 -2.06
C ASN A 336 -18.24 13.33 -2.15
N LYS A 337 -17.42 13.68 -1.15
CA LYS A 337 -16.64 14.93 -1.20
C LYS A 337 -15.70 14.96 -2.41
N LEU A 338 -15.02 13.85 -2.70
CA LEU A 338 -14.10 13.75 -3.83
C LEU A 338 -14.83 13.78 -5.17
N LEU A 339 -15.94 13.06 -5.32
CA LEU A 339 -16.76 13.07 -6.53
C LEU A 339 -17.33 14.47 -6.84
N ARG A 340 -17.74 15.21 -5.80
CA ARG A 340 -18.15 16.63 -5.97
C ARG A 340 -17.01 17.52 -6.44
N GLN A 341 -15.79 17.31 -5.93
CA GLN A 341 -14.61 18.04 -6.40
C GLN A 341 -14.29 17.71 -7.86
N ARG A 342 -14.36 16.42 -8.25
CA ARG A 342 -14.11 15.99 -9.62
C ARG A 342 -15.17 16.45 -10.62
N GLU A 343 -16.42 16.66 -10.20
CA GLU A 343 -17.46 17.23 -11.09
C GLU A 343 -17.00 18.57 -11.70
N GLU A 344 -16.29 19.39 -10.93
CA GLU A 344 -15.77 20.69 -11.38
C GLU A 344 -14.65 20.55 -12.42
N GLU A 345 -13.94 19.41 -12.42
CA GLU A 345 -12.81 19.11 -13.30
C GLU A 345 -13.24 18.42 -14.61
N PHE A 346 -14.49 17.94 -14.71
CA PHE A 346 -14.93 17.20 -15.88
C PHE A 346 -15.18 18.09 -17.09
N TYR A 347 -14.29 17.98 -18.08
CA TYR A 347 -14.43 18.62 -19.39
C TYR A 347 -15.18 17.75 -20.39
N LYS A 348 -15.22 16.43 -20.17
CA LYS A 348 -15.93 15.43 -20.98
C LYS A 348 -16.65 14.42 -20.07
N GLN A 349 -17.46 13.55 -20.68
CA GLN A 349 -18.13 12.47 -19.97
C GLN A 349 -17.11 11.39 -19.57
N GLU A 350 -17.14 10.98 -18.29
CA GLU A 350 -16.21 10.01 -17.71
C GLU A 350 -16.95 8.77 -17.19
N ASN A 351 -16.38 7.58 -17.43
CA ASN A 351 -16.88 6.34 -16.83
C ASN A 351 -16.32 6.21 -15.42
N ILE A 352 -17.19 6.18 -14.41
CA ILE A 352 -16.83 6.06 -13.00
C ILE A 352 -17.35 4.74 -12.44
N LEU A 353 -16.48 4.02 -11.74
CA LEU A 353 -16.81 2.76 -11.08
C LEU A 353 -16.85 2.94 -9.57
N LEU A 354 -17.95 2.52 -8.94
CA LEU A 354 -18.09 2.40 -7.50
C LEU A 354 -18.19 0.93 -7.11
N LEU A 355 -17.18 0.42 -6.41
CA LEU A 355 -17.16 -0.92 -5.83
C LEU A 355 -17.72 -0.88 -4.41
N CYS A 356 -18.79 -1.62 -4.15
CA CYS A 356 -19.37 -1.83 -2.83
C CYS A 356 -19.27 -3.32 -2.48
N PRO A 357 -18.07 -3.81 -2.10
CA PRO A 357 -17.78 -5.25 -2.04
C PRO A 357 -18.39 -5.95 -0.82
N ARG A 358 -18.80 -5.20 0.22
CA ARG A 358 -19.32 -5.77 1.47
C ARG A 358 -20.80 -5.46 1.67
N LYS A 359 -21.51 -6.42 2.27
CA LYS A 359 -22.84 -6.19 2.80
C LYS A 359 -22.79 -5.14 3.91
N MET A 360 -23.59 -4.08 3.74
CA MET A 360 -23.76 -3.02 4.73
C MET A 360 -25.17 -3.11 5.34
N THR A 361 -25.29 -2.79 6.62
CA THR A 361 -26.60 -2.64 7.28
C THR A 361 -27.23 -1.27 7.01
N THR A 362 -26.39 -0.24 6.89
CA THR A 362 -26.81 1.13 6.55
C THR A 362 -26.81 1.33 5.03
N PRO A 363 -27.85 1.99 4.46
CA PRO A 363 -27.87 2.33 3.05
C PRO A 363 -26.63 3.12 2.61
N ILE A 364 -26.04 2.71 1.49
CA ILE A 364 -24.94 3.43 0.84
C ILE A 364 -25.55 4.53 -0.04
N ARG A 365 -25.28 5.80 0.29
CA ARG A 365 -25.72 6.97 -0.49
C ARG A 365 -24.52 7.63 -1.17
N VAL A 366 -24.43 7.55 -2.50
CA VAL A 366 -23.29 8.10 -3.26
C VAL A 366 -23.73 9.15 -4.27
N PHE A 367 -22.96 10.23 -4.35
CA PHE A 367 -23.14 11.32 -5.31
C PHE A 367 -22.64 10.94 -6.70
N GLN A 368 -23.48 11.05 -7.71
CA GLN A 368 -23.09 10.90 -9.12
C GLN A 368 -22.80 12.28 -9.75
N PRO A 369 -21.58 12.50 -10.28
CA PRO A 369 -21.25 13.72 -11.01
C PRO A 369 -22.05 13.93 -12.30
N LYS A 370 -22.36 15.18 -12.64
CA LYS A 370 -23.14 15.65 -13.83
C LYS A 370 -22.60 15.29 -15.21
N LYS A 371 -21.36 14.83 -15.33
CA LYS A 371 -20.73 14.44 -16.61
C LYS A 371 -20.12 13.05 -16.46
N SER A 372 -20.90 12.12 -15.91
CA SER A 372 -20.41 10.78 -15.63
C SER A 372 -21.41 9.70 -15.99
N GLU A 373 -20.86 8.61 -16.52
CA GLU A 373 -21.55 7.34 -16.53
C GLU A 373 -21.11 6.55 -15.28
N PHE A 374 -22.06 6.28 -14.39
CA PHE A 374 -21.76 5.74 -13.07
C PHE A 374 -22.10 4.26 -13.04
N THR A 375 -21.10 3.39 -12.90
CA THR A 375 -21.29 1.95 -12.75
C THR A 375 -21.10 1.57 -11.28
N VAL A 376 -22.10 0.95 -10.67
CA VAL A 376 -22.06 0.52 -9.26
C VAL A 376 -22.02 -1.00 -9.21
N VAL A 377 -20.97 -1.57 -8.60
CA VAL A 377 -20.87 -3.00 -8.32
C VAL A 377 -21.26 -3.23 -6.87
N LEU A 378 -22.41 -3.84 -6.64
CA LEU A 378 -23.03 -3.95 -5.32
C LEU A 378 -23.09 -5.39 -4.82
N ALA A 379 -22.52 -5.63 -3.63
CA ALA A 379 -22.65 -6.90 -2.95
C ALA A 379 -24.12 -7.22 -2.63
N SER A 380 -24.48 -8.49 -2.75
CA SER A 380 -25.82 -9.01 -2.48
C SER A 380 -26.39 -8.52 -1.13
N GLN A 381 -27.66 -8.12 -1.13
CA GLN A 381 -28.41 -7.66 0.06
C GLN A 381 -27.85 -6.38 0.73
N THR A 382 -27.06 -5.60 0.00
CA THR A 382 -26.62 -4.27 0.47
C THR A 382 -27.69 -3.23 0.12
N PRO A 383 -28.25 -2.49 1.09
CA PRO A 383 -29.14 -1.38 0.79
C PRO A 383 -28.36 -0.24 0.10
N PHE A 384 -28.93 0.29 -0.99
CA PHE A 384 -28.33 1.39 -1.76
C PHE A 384 -29.35 2.51 -1.91
N ASP A 385 -28.96 3.72 -1.54
CA ASP A 385 -29.76 4.93 -1.59
C ASP A 385 -29.40 5.72 -2.85
N CYS A 386 -30.34 5.75 -3.79
CA CYS A 386 -30.16 6.37 -5.09
C CYS A 386 -30.49 7.87 -5.14
N SER A 387 -30.84 8.50 -4.02
CA SER A 387 -31.30 9.90 -3.98
C SER A 387 -30.29 10.94 -4.48
N GLU A 388 -29.00 10.60 -4.51
CA GLU A 388 -27.91 11.47 -4.98
C GLU A 388 -27.35 11.03 -6.34
N LEU A 389 -28.01 10.07 -7.00
CA LEU A 389 -27.76 9.80 -8.40
C LEU A 389 -28.37 10.92 -9.24
N ASN A 390 -27.71 11.27 -10.34
CA ASN A 390 -28.05 12.45 -11.11
C ASN A 390 -28.40 12.08 -12.56
N PRO A 391 -29.60 11.56 -12.82
CA PRO A 391 -30.03 11.17 -14.17
C PRO A 391 -30.46 12.35 -15.06
N LYS A 392 -30.43 13.60 -14.58
CA LYS A 392 -31.07 14.74 -15.29
C LYS A 392 -30.40 15.10 -16.63
N GLU A 393 -31.26 15.46 -17.60
CA GLU A 393 -30.93 15.96 -18.93
C GLU A 393 -29.99 17.18 -18.90
N LEU A 394 -29.00 17.16 -19.80
CA LEU A 394 -28.26 18.35 -20.18
C LEU A 394 -29.10 19.17 -21.16
N ASN A 395 -29.31 20.43 -20.81
CA ASN A 395 -30.07 21.45 -21.55
C ASN A 395 -30.03 21.25 -23.09
N SER A 396 -31.16 20.89 -23.70
CA SER A 396 -31.31 20.58 -25.12
C SER A 396 -30.99 21.75 -26.07
N SER A 397 -30.85 22.97 -25.54
CA SER A 397 -30.56 24.19 -26.32
C SER A 397 -29.07 24.43 -26.63
N ARG A 398 -28.14 23.56 -26.21
CA ARG A 398 -26.70 23.72 -26.49
C ARG A 398 -26.13 22.48 -27.21
N PRO A 399 -25.86 22.55 -28.52
CA PRO A 399 -25.44 21.38 -29.34
C PRO A 399 -24.08 20.76 -28.98
N ASN A 400 -23.32 21.34 -28.03
CA ASN A 400 -22.04 20.82 -27.54
C ASN A 400 -22.04 20.39 -26.06
N TYR A 401 -23.21 20.30 -25.41
CA TYR A 401 -23.33 19.74 -24.05
C TYR A 401 -23.93 18.33 -24.13
N GLY A 402 -23.09 17.34 -23.76
CA GLY A 402 -23.21 15.91 -24.07
C GLY A 402 -24.37 15.13 -23.46
N LYS A 403 -24.32 13.81 -23.69
CA LYS A 403 -25.36 12.78 -23.45
C LYS A 403 -25.94 12.76 -22.03
N VAL A 404 -27.12 12.15 -21.90
CA VAL A 404 -27.81 11.80 -20.64
C VAL A 404 -26.82 11.14 -19.65
N ASN A 405 -26.84 11.55 -18.39
CA ASN A 405 -26.11 10.88 -17.33
C ASN A 405 -26.73 9.49 -17.08
N LEU A 406 -25.96 8.44 -17.32
CA LEU A 406 -26.42 7.06 -17.16
C LEU A 406 -25.84 6.45 -15.89
N CYS A 407 -26.70 5.83 -15.08
CA CYS A 407 -26.25 4.98 -13.98
C CYS A 407 -26.52 3.51 -14.34
N GLU A 408 -25.47 2.69 -14.27
CA GLU A 408 -25.49 1.25 -14.47
C GLU A 408 -25.31 0.56 -13.11
N LEU A 409 -26.20 -0.36 -12.75
CA LEU A 409 -26.09 -1.13 -11.51
C LEU A 409 -25.77 -2.59 -11.84
N ILE A 410 -24.61 -3.06 -11.38
CA ILE A 410 -24.12 -4.43 -11.52
C ILE A 410 -24.24 -5.13 -10.16
N LEU A 411 -25.01 -6.21 -10.10
CA LEU A 411 -25.19 -6.99 -8.88
C LEU A 411 -24.19 -8.15 -8.81
N THR A 412 -23.67 -8.42 -7.62
CA THR A 412 -22.77 -9.56 -7.37
C THR A 412 -23.41 -10.56 -6.41
N ASP A 413 -23.12 -11.85 -6.60
CA ASP A 413 -23.38 -12.86 -5.55
C ASP A 413 -22.25 -12.93 -4.52
N PHE A 414 -21.17 -12.21 -4.82
CA PHE A 414 -19.94 -12.23 -4.07
C PHE A 414 -20.14 -11.69 -2.67
N LYS A 415 -19.87 -12.55 -1.69
CA LYS A 415 -19.77 -12.18 -0.28
C LYS A 415 -18.31 -11.92 0.02
N PHE A 416 -17.91 -10.65 0.12
CA PHE A 416 -16.60 -10.30 0.62
C PHE A 416 -16.61 -10.26 2.15
N ASP A 417 -16.05 -11.28 2.79
CA ASP A 417 -15.65 -11.19 4.20
C ASP A 417 -14.13 -11.01 4.29
N SER A 418 -13.68 -9.95 4.97
CA SER A 418 -12.26 -9.69 5.16
C SER A 418 -11.57 -10.58 6.20
N TYR A 419 -12.36 -11.36 6.95
CA TYR A 419 -11.90 -12.16 8.08
C TYR A 419 -11.90 -13.67 7.79
N GLU A 420 -12.53 -14.15 6.71
CA GLU A 420 -12.51 -15.57 6.34
C GLU A 420 -11.29 -15.93 5.46
N ASP A 421 -10.73 -17.12 5.69
CA ASP A 421 -9.59 -17.68 4.95
C ASP A 421 -9.99 -18.33 3.60
N SER A 422 -11.14 -17.95 3.03
CA SER A 422 -11.63 -18.61 1.83
C SER A 422 -10.75 -18.26 0.63
N LYS A 423 -10.13 -19.31 0.06
CA LYS A 423 -9.64 -19.32 -1.32
C LYS A 423 -10.68 -18.63 -2.19
N ASN A 424 -10.28 -17.58 -2.91
CA ASN A 424 -11.11 -16.85 -3.86
C ASN A 424 -11.64 -17.81 -4.94
N GLU A 425 -12.72 -18.53 -4.64
CA GLU A 425 -13.56 -19.12 -5.67
C GLU A 425 -14.09 -17.96 -6.50
N GLU A 426 -13.98 -18.12 -7.82
CA GLU A 426 -14.22 -17.10 -8.83
C GLU A 426 -15.43 -16.21 -8.50
N ILE A 427 -15.21 -14.90 -8.51
CA ILE A 427 -16.29 -13.92 -8.36
C ILE A 427 -17.30 -14.16 -9.46
N LYS A 428 -18.54 -14.43 -9.06
CA LYS A 428 -19.66 -14.53 -9.97
C LYS A 428 -20.45 -13.23 -9.91
N PHE A 429 -20.46 -12.52 -11.02
CA PHE A 429 -21.45 -11.48 -11.20
C PHE A 429 -22.79 -12.18 -11.43
N LYS A 430 -23.83 -11.77 -10.71
CA LYS A 430 -25.16 -12.31 -10.98
C LYS A 430 -25.59 -11.71 -12.30
N ASN A 431 -25.52 -12.51 -13.36
CA ASN A 431 -26.29 -12.21 -14.54
C ASN A 431 -27.76 -12.31 -14.12
N ALA A 432 -28.49 -11.20 -14.25
CA ALA A 432 -29.92 -11.28 -14.42
C ALA A 432 -30.18 -12.42 -15.42
N LYS A 433 -31.03 -13.40 -15.14
CA LYS A 433 -31.27 -14.51 -16.10
C LYS A 433 -32.02 -14.07 -17.37
N SER A 434 -31.87 -12.82 -17.77
CA SER A 434 -32.19 -12.30 -19.08
C SER A 434 -31.02 -11.43 -19.54
N LYS A 435 -30.80 -11.37 -20.86
CA LYS A 435 -29.80 -10.49 -21.49
C LYS A 435 -30.20 -9.00 -21.36
N ASP A 436 -30.88 -8.64 -20.28
CA ASP A 436 -31.55 -7.37 -20.09
C ASP A 436 -30.70 -6.51 -19.17
N THR A 437 -30.12 -5.46 -19.75
CA THR A 437 -29.62 -4.33 -18.99
C THR A 437 -30.81 -3.69 -18.26
N VAL A 438 -30.82 -3.72 -16.92
CA VAL A 438 -31.83 -2.99 -16.14
C VAL A 438 -31.40 -1.53 -16.08
N ILE A 439 -31.89 -0.74 -17.04
CA ILE A 439 -31.76 0.71 -17.03
C ILE A 439 -32.73 1.24 -15.96
N LEU A 440 -32.20 1.88 -14.92
CA LEU A 440 -33.00 2.47 -13.84
C LEU A 440 -33.60 3.83 -14.22
N TYR A 441 -33.34 4.38 -15.40
CA TYR A 441 -33.92 5.66 -15.83
C TYR A 441 -33.94 5.82 -17.35
N GLN A 442 -35.10 6.12 -17.92
CA GLN A 442 -35.25 6.61 -19.28
C GLN A 442 -36.39 7.63 -19.34
N GLU A 443 -36.14 8.79 -19.93
CA GLU A 443 -37.10 9.89 -19.97
C GLU A 443 -38.21 9.65 -21.02
N ASN A 444 -39.46 10.00 -20.68
CA ASN A 444 -40.61 9.89 -21.56
C ASN A 444 -40.48 10.87 -22.73
N LYS A 445 -40.70 10.38 -23.95
CA LYS A 445 -40.50 11.15 -25.20
C LYS A 445 -41.65 12.11 -25.54
N ASN A 446 -42.72 12.17 -24.75
CA ASN A 446 -43.94 12.92 -25.05
C ASN A 446 -44.14 14.10 -24.08
N GLU A 447 -44.61 15.24 -24.60
CA GLU A 447 -44.78 16.47 -23.82
C GLU A 447 -45.88 16.40 -22.73
N GLU A 448 -46.85 15.48 -22.87
CA GLU A 448 -47.90 15.28 -21.86
C GLU A 448 -47.39 14.55 -20.59
N ASP A 449 -46.31 13.77 -20.69
CA ASP A 449 -45.76 12.98 -19.59
C ASP A 449 -44.80 13.76 -18.68
N LYS A 450 -44.44 15.01 -19.03
CA LYS A 450 -43.61 15.90 -18.21
C LYS A 450 -44.30 16.39 -16.94
N ILE A 451 -45.63 16.30 -16.87
CA ILE A 451 -46.45 16.84 -15.77
C ILE A 451 -46.52 15.86 -14.57
N ASN A 452 -46.23 14.56 -14.77
CA ASN A 452 -46.42 13.52 -13.75
C ASN A 452 -45.12 13.01 -13.10
N GLY A 453 -43.98 13.67 -13.33
CA GLY A 453 -42.69 13.26 -12.75
C GLY A 453 -42.07 12.04 -13.45
N ALA A 454 -40.77 11.83 -13.20
CA ALA A 454 -39.96 10.83 -13.87
C ALA A 454 -40.57 9.42 -13.80
N THR A 455 -40.81 8.80 -14.96
CA THR A 455 -41.27 7.41 -15.07
C THR A 455 -40.08 6.49 -15.33
N PHE A 456 -40.10 5.30 -14.72
CA PHE A 456 -39.04 4.29 -14.84
C PHE A 456 -39.47 3.23 -15.86
N THR A 457 -38.75 3.10 -16.98
CA THR A 457 -39.05 2.07 -18.00
C THR A 457 -37.82 1.18 -18.22
N SER A 458 -37.93 -0.12 -17.98
CA SER A 458 -36.88 -1.08 -18.35
C SER A 458 -37.07 -1.49 -19.81
N ILE A 459 -36.08 -1.22 -20.68
CA ILE A 459 -36.10 -1.73 -22.06
C ILE A 459 -35.47 -3.12 -22.10
N LYS A 460 -36.24 -4.09 -22.56
CA LYS A 460 -35.78 -5.42 -22.96
C LYS A 460 -35.18 -5.34 -24.37
N GLN A 461 -33.95 -5.81 -24.59
CA GLN A 461 -33.52 -6.10 -25.97
C GLN A 461 -34.19 -7.40 -26.41
N ASN A 462 -35.39 -7.23 -27.01
CA ASN A 462 -36.31 -8.20 -27.61
C ASN A 462 -37.59 -8.45 -26.80
N SER A 463 -38.63 -7.71 -27.19
CA SER A 463 -40.08 -7.89 -26.99
C SER A 463 -40.55 -8.38 -25.62
N ASP A 464 -40.99 -7.40 -24.83
CA ASP A 464 -42.18 -7.32 -23.98
C ASP A 464 -41.80 -6.48 -22.76
N ASP A 465 -42.25 -5.23 -22.79
CA ASP A 465 -41.94 -4.20 -21.80
C ASP A 465 -42.54 -4.59 -20.44
N ILE A 466 -41.69 -4.67 -19.41
CA ILE A 466 -42.15 -4.75 -18.02
C ILE A 466 -42.17 -3.33 -17.48
N GLU A 467 -43.36 -2.74 -17.35
CA GLU A 467 -43.58 -1.47 -16.67
C GLU A 467 -43.49 -1.64 -15.15
N TYR A 468 -42.69 -0.80 -14.49
CA TYR A 468 -42.73 -0.64 -13.03
C TYR A 468 -43.48 0.65 -12.71
N LYS A 469 -44.67 0.54 -12.09
CA LYS A 469 -45.43 1.69 -11.57
C LYS A 469 -44.92 2.10 -10.19
N LEU A 470 -44.80 3.41 -10.01
CA LEU A 470 -44.45 4.06 -8.75
C LEU A 470 -45.69 4.08 -7.84
N GLU A 471 -45.66 3.37 -6.70
CA GLU A 471 -46.63 3.55 -5.60
C GLU A 471 -45.87 4.08 -4.37
N ASP A 472 -46.36 5.19 -3.81
CA ASP A 472 -45.89 5.79 -2.53
C ASP A 472 -44.37 5.99 -2.37
N GLY A 473 -43.67 6.34 -3.45
CA GLY A 473 -42.25 6.74 -3.38
C GLY A 473 -41.26 5.62 -3.07
N ALA A 474 -41.69 4.36 -3.16
CA ALA A 474 -40.84 3.17 -3.04
C ALA A 474 -40.83 2.37 -4.34
N ILE A 475 -39.66 2.08 -4.89
CA ILE A 475 -39.51 1.15 -6.01
C ILE A 475 -39.44 -0.27 -5.44
N SER A 476 -40.47 -1.07 -5.71
CA SER A 476 -40.51 -2.50 -5.38
C SER A 476 -40.05 -3.32 -6.59
N MET A 477 -38.81 -3.83 -6.55
CA MET A 477 -38.31 -4.77 -7.57
C MET A 477 -38.82 -6.19 -7.31
N LYS A 478 -39.62 -6.75 -8.23
CA LYS A 478 -40.01 -8.16 -8.20
C LYS A 478 -38.92 -9.04 -8.83
N TYR A 479 -38.08 -9.59 -7.94
CA TYR A 479 -37.31 -10.83 -8.03
C TYR A 479 -36.21 -11.02 -9.09
N PHE A 480 -35.00 -11.36 -8.62
CA PHE A 480 -34.11 -12.34 -9.25
C PHE A 480 -34.21 -13.65 -8.47
N GLU A 481 -34.78 -14.70 -9.07
CA GLU A 481 -34.71 -16.05 -8.51
C GLU A 481 -33.30 -16.62 -8.73
N ASP A 482 -32.62 -16.90 -7.63
CA ASP A 482 -31.43 -17.73 -7.60
C ASP A 482 -31.87 -19.20 -7.54
N GLN A 483 -31.70 -19.95 -8.64
CA GLN A 483 -32.20 -21.33 -8.74
C GLN A 483 -31.41 -22.34 -7.89
N THR A 484 -30.36 -21.93 -7.19
CA THR A 484 -29.46 -22.86 -6.48
C THR A 484 -29.30 -22.59 -4.98
N SER A 485 -29.93 -21.56 -4.41
CA SER A 485 -29.79 -21.26 -2.97
C SER A 485 -31.11 -21.33 -2.20
N ASN A 486 -31.13 -22.13 -1.12
CA ASN A 486 -32.27 -22.28 -0.21
C ASN A 486 -32.58 -21.03 0.63
N ASN A 487 -31.77 -19.96 0.52
CA ASN A 487 -31.99 -18.68 1.17
C ASN A 487 -32.67 -17.72 0.21
N LYS A 488 -34.00 -17.79 0.23
CA LYS A 488 -34.88 -17.00 -0.63
C LYS A 488 -34.83 -15.51 -0.25
N HIS A 489 -34.77 -14.67 -1.30
CA HIS A 489 -35.05 -13.22 -1.36
C HIS A 489 -33.86 -12.24 -1.20
N LEU A 490 -33.66 -11.41 -2.24
CA LEU A 490 -32.90 -10.16 -2.23
C LEU A 490 -33.82 -9.05 -1.69
N ASN A 491 -33.57 -8.53 -0.50
CA ASN A 491 -34.25 -7.34 0.00
C ASN A 491 -33.53 -6.08 -0.50
N PHE A 492 -34.12 -5.37 -1.46
CA PHE A 492 -33.77 -3.99 -1.78
C PHE A 492 -34.86 -3.09 -1.21
N SER A 493 -34.48 -2.07 -0.44
CA SER A 493 -35.34 -0.91 -0.17
C SER A 493 -34.66 0.30 -0.80
N LEU A 494 -35.22 0.84 -1.88
CA LEU A 494 -34.89 2.19 -2.30
C LEU A 494 -35.51 3.16 -1.29
N LEU A 495 -34.70 3.68 -0.37
CA LEU A 495 -35.13 4.77 0.49
C LEU A 495 -34.95 6.10 -0.25
N ASN A 496 -36.00 6.92 -0.26
CA ASN A 496 -36.00 8.37 -0.52
C ASN A 496 -35.62 8.86 -1.93
N PHE A 497 -36.28 8.40 -2.99
CA PHE A 497 -36.23 9.12 -4.29
C PHE A 497 -37.14 10.37 -4.35
N ALA A 498 -37.90 10.65 -3.29
CA ALA A 498 -38.98 11.63 -3.29
C ALA A 498 -38.75 12.85 -2.37
N LYS A 499 -37.54 13.42 -2.30
CA LYS A 499 -37.33 14.64 -1.46
C LYS A 499 -36.79 15.91 -2.11
N GLU A 500 -36.47 15.96 -3.40
CA GLU A 500 -36.06 17.23 -4.03
C GLU A 500 -36.61 17.44 -5.46
N ASN A 501 -37.90 17.20 -5.67
CA ASN A 501 -38.62 17.73 -6.84
C ASN A 501 -39.96 18.35 -6.42
N ASN A 502 -39.91 19.34 -5.53
CA ASN A 502 -40.99 20.34 -5.42
C ASN A 502 -40.50 21.65 -6.03
#